data_AF-A0A532DVK5-F1
#
_entry.id   AF-A0A532DVK5-F1
#
_cell.length_a   1.000
_cell.length_b   1.000
_cell.length_c   1.000
_cell.angle_alpha   90.00
_cell.angle_beta   90.00
_cell.angle_gamma   90.00
#
_symmetry.space_group_name_H-M   'P 1'
#
loop_
_entity.id
_entity.type
_entity.pdbx_description
1 polymer ?
#
loop_
_entity_poly.entity_id
_entity_poly.type
_entity_poly.pdbx_seq_one_letter_code
_entity_poly.pdbx_strand_id
1 'polypeptide(L)'
;MTGTELIEWWITRLEAERIRLTETGQDAPVVASQGRLVHTTGGLHLYEFIVPAGVQLSVDLPVSVVPADEEDTTEGVVLRQGGNSLFVQLVDALGCDVPSVTLVPDQAGLVSTSASRLKDMLAKPDLYHLGPTERLASLLQLQDIEAEAFPSASSVFTTVWSDDRSFRRQKLGNLAMELIRANKRILLISPDHLACDEMVGMVGRTMKAGGLNHTTWITRYELPIVSQAGGVDLQALGFEAQMHQFYAKSQGNKASLKHKYDRFRELAPFLSQKEAKQKDLDEVRLLEWRLVTQLRDLQVKMADVQKTLKDFEHLPLFQRLTMQAVGKNAASLKQYCALYQGQMDQLNKELDLAKGRIQQLAPEAAVPSGRRAEFEELQEQIAKLGGTKKVRELLAAEEHPNRQAFIQNRRLVAATPMRVASDPLFSRVRFDVLMVDEAPRIAAPSLLAAAGLVRERIIVSGDPHEIATAGQWAMPRPVTHAAP
;
A
#
# COMPACT_ATOMS: atom_id res chain seq x y z
N MET A 1 27.38 -33.32 -13.04
CA MET A 1 26.54 -33.39 -11.83
C MET A 1 25.16 -32.87 -12.18
N THR A 2 24.09 -33.47 -11.65
CA THR A 2 22.74 -32.89 -11.73
C THR A 2 22.65 -31.61 -10.89
N GLY A 3 21.60 -30.83 -11.07
CA GLY A 3 21.33 -29.64 -10.26
C GLY A 3 21.17 -29.97 -8.78
N THR A 4 20.52 -31.09 -8.45
CA THR A 4 20.41 -31.55 -7.05
C THR A 4 21.77 -31.92 -6.45
N GLU A 5 22.59 -32.70 -7.16
CA GLU A 5 23.94 -33.06 -6.72
C GLU A 5 24.82 -31.81 -6.53
N LEU A 6 24.67 -30.82 -7.41
CA LEU A 6 25.39 -29.55 -7.31
C LEU A 6 24.94 -28.75 -6.07
N ILE A 7 23.64 -28.73 -5.76
CA ILE A 7 23.11 -28.08 -4.56
C ILE A 7 23.64 -28.77 -3.29
N GLU A 8 23.61 -30.10 -3.22
CA GLU A 8 24.14 -30.89 -2.09
C GLU A 8 25.62 -30.63 -1.86
N TRP A 9 26.40 -30.54 -2.95
CA TRP A 9 27.81 -30.21 -2.87
C TRP A 9 28.04 -28.80 -2.29
N TRP A 10 27.29 -27.80 -2.76
CA TRP A 10 27.39 -26.45 -2.22
C TRP A 10 26.93 -26.34 -0.77
N ILE A 11 25.91 -27.10 -0.35
CA ILE A 11 25.50 -27.19 1.06
C ILE A 11 26.69 -27.64 1.91
N THR A 12 27.33 -28.76 1.53
CA THR A 12 28.49 -29.31 2.25
C THR A 12 29.63 -28.30 2.34
N ARG A 13 29.91 -27.59 1.24
CA ARG A 13 30.95 -26.56 1.20
C ARG A 13 30.64 -25.36 2.09
N LEU A 14 29.40 -24.87 2.08
CA LEU A 14 28.98 -23.75 2.94
C LEU A 14 29.02 -24.16 4.43
N GLU A 15 28.67 -25.40 4.77
CA GLU A 15 28.77 -25.88 6.14
C GLU A 15 30.23 -25.99 6.62
N ALA A 16 31.13 -26.45 5.76
CA ALA A 16 32.56 -26.46 6.04
C ALA A 16 33.12 -25.03 6.18
N GLU A 17 32.64 -24.09 5.35
CA GLU A 17 33.00 -22.68 5.46
C GLU A 17 32.53 -22.07 6.79
N ARG A 18 31.29 -22.37 7.21
CA ARG A 18 30.75 -21.90 8.50
C ARG A 18 31.64 -22.34 9.66
N ILE A 19 32.06 -23.61 9.69
CA ILE A 19 32.94 -24.13 10.74
C ILE A 19 34.26 -23.37 10.74
N ARG A 20 34.87 -23.16 9.56
CA ARG A 20 36.12 -22.41 9.42
C ARG A 20 36.00 -20.96 9.91
N LEU A 21 34.89 -20.28 9.59
CA LEU A 21 34.64 -18.91 10.01
C LEU A 21 34.55 -18.80 11.54
N THR A 22 33.88 -19.75 12.19
CA THR A 22 33.81 -19.81 13.66
C THR A 22 35.18 -20.07 14.29
N GLU A 23 36.00 -20.95 13.69
CA GLU A 23 37.36 -21.27 14.19
C GLU A 23 38.37 -20.13 13.98
N THR A 24 38.24 -19.38 12.87
CA THR A 24 39.18 -18.30 12.51
C THR A 24 38.82 -16.96 13.14
N GLY A 25 37.69 -16.86 13.83
CA GLY A 25 37.26 -15.65 14.52
C GLY A 25 36.97 -14.48 13.56
N GLN A 26 36.48 -14.75 12.34
CA GLN A 26 36.15 -13.69 11.37
C GLN A 26 34.98 -12.80 11.82
N ASP A 27 34.19 -13.27 12.79
CA ASP A 27 33.11 -12.52 13.43
C ASP A 27 33.61 -11.66 14.61
N ALA A 28 34.91 -11.35 14.66
CA ALA A 28 35.49 -10.51 15.69
C ALA A 28 34.94 -9.07 15.64
N PRO A 29 34.65 -8.44 16.79
CA PRO A 29 34.16 -7.06 16.83
C PRO A 29 35.17 -6.08 16.21
N VAL A 30 34.65 -5.15 15.41
CA VAL A 30 35.42 -4.09 14.75
C VAL A 30 34.96 -2.75 15.28
N VAL A 31 35.88 -1.94 15.80
CA VAL A 31 35.58 -0.55 16.17
C VAL A 31 35.59 0.30 14.91
N ALA A 32 34.45 0.91 14.60
CA ALA A 32 34.31 1.89 13.52
C ALA A 32 34.07 3.28 14.09
N SER A 33 34.51 4.31 13.38
CA SER A 33 34.50 5.70 13.84
C SER A 33 33.83 6.62 12.82
N GLN A 34 33.52 7.85 13.26
CA GLN A 34 32.98 8.90 12.38
C GLN A 34 31.72 8.47 11.61
N GLY A 35 30.78 7.84 12.33
CA GLY A 35 29.50 7.49 11.78
C GLY A 35 28.71 8.73 11.38
N ARG A 36 28.24 8.78 10.14
CA ARG A 36 27.43 9.89 9.63
C ARG A 36 26.17 9.36 8.98
N LEU A 37 25.02 9.93 9.34
CA LEU A 37 23.77 9.65 8.67
C LEU A 37 23.80 10.24 7.25
N VAL A 38 23.71 9.37 6.25
CA VAL A 38 23.67 9.75 4.83
C VAL A 38 22.25 10.15 4.44
N HIS A 39 21.28 9.29 4.70
CA HIS A 39 19.86 9.56 4.50
C HIS A 39 18.97 8.56 5.27
N THR A 40 17.70 8.92 5.42
CA THR A 40 16.66 8.06 6.01
C THR A 40 15.53 7.89 5.01
N THR A 41 15.08 6.65 4.83
CA THR A 41 13.98 6.31 3.93
C THR A 41 13.03 5.36 4.66
N GLY A 42 11.87 5.87 5.03
CA GLY A 42 10.93 5.10 5.83
C GLY A 42 11.48 4.88 7.24
N GLY A 43 11.49 3.61 7.69
CA GLY A 43 12.12 3.18 8.93
C GLY A 43 13.55 2.65 8.78
N LEU A 44 14.21 2.85 7.63
CA LEU A 44 15.60 2.43 7.44
C LEU A 44 16.51 3.65 7.31
N HIS A 45 17.73 3.49 7.84
CA HIS A 45 18.71 4.57 7.94
C HIS A 45 20.04 4.14 7.32
N LEU A 46 20.57 4.92 6.37
CA LEU A 46 21.88 4.64 5.77
C LEU A 46 22.96 5.47 6.48
N TYR A 47 23.94 4.79 7.06
CA TYR A 47 25.11 5.40 7.68
C TYR A 47 26.38 5.12 6.90
N GLU A 48 27.30 6.08 6.91
CA GLU A 48 28.69 5.92 6.50
C GLU A 48 29.57 5.89 7.74
N PHE A 49 30.44 4.88 7.86
CA PHE A 49 31.41 4.72 8.94
C PHE A 49 32.82 4.58 8.38
N ILE A 50 33.83 4.92 9.19
CA ILE A 50 35.24 4.68 8.88
C ILE A 50 35.73 3.47 9.68
N VAL A 51 36.14 2.41 8.98
CA VAL A 51 36.72 1.20 9.57
C VAL A 51 38.26 1.24 9.57
N PRO A 52 38.93 0.49 10.47
CA PRO A 52 40.38 0.41 10.52
C PRO A 52 40.98 -0.16 9.23
N ALA A 53 42.22 0.24 8.93
CA ALA A 53 42.93 -0.28 7.77
C ALA A 53 43.11 -1.81 7.86
N GLY A 54 42.87 -2.50 6.74
CA GLY A 54 42.99 -3.95 6.65
C GLY A 54 41.73 -4.72 7.04
N VAL A 55 40.72 -4.06 7.62
CA VAL A 55 39.39 -4.67 7.82
C VAL A 55 38.63 -4.66 6.50
N GLN A 56 38.10 -5.82 6.09
CA GLN A 56 37.18 -5.92 4.97
C GLN A 56 35.92 -6.65 5.41
N LEU A 57 34.79 -5.99 5.24
CA LEU A 57 33.46 -6.51 5.49
C LEU A 57 32.77 -6.74 4.14
N SER A 58 32.23 -7.94 3.96
CA SER A 58 31.61 -8.34 2.71
C SER A 58 30.26 -7.62 2.50
N VAL A 59 29.86 -7.46 1.24
CA VAL A 59 28.53 -6.96 0.90
C VAL A 59 27.47 -7.92 1.42
N ASP A 60 26.35 -7.38 1.90
CA ASP A 60 25.23 -8.09 2.51
C ASP A 60 25.52 -8.74 3.87
N LEU A 61 26.70 -8.50 4.46
CA LEU A 61 27.05 -8.99 5.78
C LEU A 61 26.13 -8.37 6.84
N PRO A 62 25.36 -9.20 7.58
CA PRO A 62 24.64 -8.73 8.75
C PRO A 62 25.63 -8.26 9.81
N VAL A 63 25.34 -7.12 10.43
CA VAL A 63 26.15 -6.53 11.48
C VAL A 63 25.25 -6.07 12.61
N SER A 64 25.61 -6.39 13.84
CA SER A 64 25.05 -5.71 15.01
C SER A 64 25.89 -4.48 15.31
N VAL A 65 25.26 -3.34 15.51
CA VAL A 65 25.94 -2.07 15.78
C VAL A 65 25.68 -1.67 17.22
N VAL A 66 26.74 -1.64 18.01
CA VAL A 66 26.72 -1.26 19.43
C VAL A 66 27.32 0.14 19.57
N PRO A 67 26.52 1.16 19.93
CA PRO A 67 27.02 2.51 20.19
C PRO A 67 28.01 2.55 21.35
N ALA A 68 28.97 3.47 21.32
CA ALA A 68 29.97 3.63 22.38
C ALA A 68 29.36 4.04 23.74
N ASP A 69 28.18 4.66 23.72
CA ASP A 69 27.47 5.13 24.91
C ASP A 69 26.62 4.03 25.58
N GLU A 70 26.77 2.76 25.13
CA GLU A 70 26.01 1.58 25.60
C GLU A 70 24.47 1.72 25.48
N GLU A 71 23.99 2.54 24.54
CA GLU A 71 22.58 2.54 24.12
C GLU A 71 22.17 1.20 23.47
N ASP A 72 20.88 1.05 23.17
CA ASP A 72 20.32 -0.15 22.56
C ASP A 72 21.05 -0.54 21.25
N THR A 73 21.48 -1.81 21.19
CA THR A 73 22.09 -2.40 19.98
C THR A 73 21.09 -2.39 18.83
N THR A 74 21.52 -1.92 17.65
CA THR A 74 20.70 -1.96 16.44
C THR A 74 21.25 -2.96 15.41
N GLU A 75 20.34 -3.56 14.64
CA GLU A 75 20.69 -4.47 13.56
C GLU A 75 20.92 -3.74 12.24
N GLY A 76 21.86 -4.24 11.45
CA GLY A 76 22.18 -3.66 10.16
C GLY A 76 22.73 -4.64 9.14
N VAL A 77 22.93 -4.11 7.94
CA VAL A 77 23.55 -4.84 6.82
C VAL A 77 24.52 -3.94 6.08
N VAL A 78 25.69 -4.50 5.74
CA VAL A 78 26.71 -3.81 4.94
C VAL A 78 26.26 -3.71 3.49
N LEU A 79 26.08 -2.50 2.98
CA LEU A 79 25.73 -2.27 1.57
C LEU A 79 26.96 -2.09 0.68
N ARG A 80 28.03 -1.51 1.21
CA ARG A 80 29.26 -1.27 0.44
C ARG A 80 30.43 -0.96 1.36
N GLN A 81 31.62 -1.37 0.95
CA GLN A 81 32.88 -0.83 1.47
C GLN A 81 33.72 -0.24 0.32
N GLY A 82 34.24 0.96 0.50
CA GLY A 82 35.16 1.64 -0.41
C GLY A 82 36.41 2.10 0.34
N GLY A 83 37.49 1.32 0.23
CA GLY A 83 38.66 1.53 1.10
C GLY A 83 38.28 1.36 2.56
N ASN A 84 38.40 2.41 3.35
CA ASN A 84 38.02 2.41 4.77
C ASN A 84 36.60 2.95 5.03
N SER A 85 35.91 3.47 4.01
CA SER A 85 34.52 3.93 4.15
C SER A 85 33.56 2.74 4.01
N LEU A 86 32.65 2.57 4.96
CA LEU A 86 31.68 1.50 5.06
C LEU A 86 30.27 2.08 5.11
N PHE A 87 29.42 1.67 4.19
CA PHE A 87 28.02 2.02 4.15
C PHE A 87 27.19 0.90 4.76
N VAL A 88 26.46 1.21 5.84
CA VAL A 88 25.63 0.26 6.57
C VAL A 88 24.21 0.77 6.65
N GLN A 89 23.26 -0.08 6.27
CA GLN A 89 21.84 0.16 6.46
C GLN A 89 21.43 -0.35 7.84
N LEU A 90 20.84 0.50 8.67
CA LEU A 90 20.38 0.21 10.03
C LEU A 90 18.86 0.26 10.13
N VAL A 91 18.30 -0.51 11.06
CA VAL A 91 16.86 -0.53 11.36
C VAL A 91 16.46 0.56 12.35
N ASP A 92 17.38 1.04 13.19
CA ASP A 92 17.16 2.17 14.10
C ASP A 92 18.12 3.33 13.80
N ALA A 93 17.72 4.54 14.19
CA ALA A 93 18.54 5.73 14.06
C ALA A 93 19.48 5.88 15.26
N LEU A 94 20.76 6.09 14.99
CA LEU A 94 21.82 6.38 15.98
C LEU A 94 22.10 7.89 16.13
N GLY A 95 21.39 8.75 15.41
CA GLY A 95 21.63 10.20 15.37
C GLY A 95 22.32 10.68 14.07
N CYS A 96 22.60 11.97 13.96
CA CYS A 96 23.21 12.52 12.73
C CYS A 96 24.71 12.23 12.64
N ASP A 97 25.42 12.33 13.76
CA ASP A 97 26.86 12.13 13.89
C ASP A 97 27.12 11.19 15.08
N VAL A 98 27.82 10.09 14.82
CA VAL A 98 28.11 9.03 15.79
C VAL A 98 29.63 8.91 15.94
N PRO A 99 30.20 9.28 17.11
CA PRO A 99 31.66 9.32 17.27
C PRO A 99 32.34 7.98 17.02
N SER A 100 31.79 6.91 17.60
CA SER A 100 32.32 5.56 17.54
C SER A 100 31.22 4.53 17.75
N VAL A 101 31.33 3.39 17.06
CA VAL A 101 30.49 2.21 17.23
C VAL A 101 31.35 0.95 17.20
N THR A 102 30.86 -0.11 17.84
CA THR A 102 31.40 -1.45 17.66
C THR A 102 30.50 -2.22 16.71
N LEU A 103 31.05 -2.65 15.58
CA LEU A 103 30.39 -3.50 14.60
C LEU A 103 30.71 -4.95 14.95
N VAL A 104 29.66 -5.77 15.14
CA VAL A 104 29.79 -7.22 15.35
C VAL A 104 29.25 -7.92 14.09
N PRO A 105 30.12 -8.38 13.18
CA PRO A 105 29.69 -9.08 11.97
C PRO A 105 29.19 -10.50 12.27
N ASP A 106 28.25 -10.98 11.46
CA ASP A 106 27.72 -12.35 11.53
C ASP A 106 27.88 -13.08 10.17
N GLN A 107 29.14 -13.33 9.81
CA GLN A 107 29.49 -14.03 8.57
C GLN A 107 29.10 -15.52 8.67
N ALA A 108 29.30 -16.14 9.84
CA ALA A 108 28.92 -17.53 10.06
C ALA A 108 27.39 -17.73 9.95
N GLY A 109 26.59 -16.82 10.51
CA GLY A 109 25.13 -16.83 10.38
C GLY A 109 24.64 -16.57 8.96
N LEU A 110 25.28 -15.66 8.22
CA LEU A 110 24.97 -15.43 6.80
C LEU A 110 25.18 -16.68 5.94
N VAL A 111 26.32 -17.35 6.12
CA VAL A 111 26.64 -18.61 5.42
C VAL A 111 25.67 -19.72 5.83
N SER A 112 25.36 -19.82 7.13
CA SER A 112 24.39 -20.79 7.67
C SER A 112 23.01 -20.62 7.06
N THR A 113 22.54 -19.37 6.95
CA THR A 113 21.22 -19.06 6.38
C THR A 113 21.18 -19.39 4.88
N SER A 114 22.26 -19.12 4.16
CA SER A 114 22.38 -19.48 2.74
C SER A 114 22.39 -20.99 2.53
N ALA A 115 23.11 -21.75 3.37
CA ALA A 115 23.08 -23.21 3.34
C ALA A 115 21.68 -23.75 3.67
N SER A 116 21.00 -23.16 4.65
CA SER A 116 19.62 -23.53 5.01
C SER A 116 18.66 -23.30 3.85
N ARG A 117 18.83 -22.22 3.06
CA ARG A 117 18.02 -21.98 1.87
C ARG A 117 18.17 -23.10 0.84
N LEU A 118 19.40 -23.52 0.57
CA LEU A 118 19.67 -24.62 -0.36
C LEU A 118 19.10 -25.94 0.15
N LYS A 119 19.17 -26.22 1.46
CA LYS A 119 18.52 -27.38 2.08
C LYS A 119 17.00 -27.34 1.92
N ASP A 120 16.40 -26.17 2.15
CA ASP A 120 14.96 -25.95 1.96
C ASP A 120 14.54 -26.19 0.51
N MET A 121 15.38 -25.84 -0.47
CA MET A 121 15.13 -26.13 -1.89
C MET A 121 15.02 -27.62 -2.17
N LEU A 122 15.88 -28.44 -1.56
CA LEU A 122 15.84 -29.90 -1.70
C LEU A 122 14.66 -30.51 -0.95
N ALA A 123 14.35 -30.00 0.25
CA ALA A 123 13.32 -30.54 1.12
C ALA A 123 11.89 -30.18 0.69
N LYS A 124 11.71 -29.05 -0.02
CA LYS A 124 10.38 -28.48 -0.35
C LYS A 124 10.24 -28.23 -1.85
N PRO A 125 10.18 -29.26 -2.71
CA PRO A 125 10.14 -29.10 -4.17
C PRO A 125 8.89 -28.35 -4.67
N ASP A 126 7.76 -28.40 -3.95
CA ASP A 126 6.58 -27.59 -4.30
C ASP A 126 6.83 -26.08 -4.15
N LEU A 127 7.79 -25.73 -3.29
CA LEU A 127 8.20 -24.37 -3.05
C LEU A 127 9.45 -23.97 -3.84
N TYR A 128 10.02 -24.79 -4.71
CA TYR A 128 11.20 -24.40 -5.47
C TYR A 128 11.24 -25.10 -6.83
N HIS A 129 11.42 -24.34 -7.90
CA HIS A 129 11.43 -24.89 -9.25
C HIS A 129 12.85 -25.26 -9.66
N LEU A 130 13.18 -26.54 -9.58
CA LEU A 130 14.51 -27.03 -9.94
C LEU A 130 14.72 -27.16 -11.46
N GLY A 131 13.64 -27.13 -12.27
CA GLY A 131 13.71 -27.29 -13.73
C GLY A 131 14.65 -26.28 -14.42
N PRO A 132 14.43 -24.95 -14.28
CA PRO A 132 15.37 -23.95 -14.79
C PRO A 132 16.76 -24.03 -14.14
N THR A 133 16.83 -24.42 -12.87
CA THR A 133 18.07 -24.57 -12.10
C THR A 133 19.01 -25.63 -12.70
N GLU A 134 18.50 -26.72 -13.27
CA GLU A 134 19.31 -27.74 -13.96
C GLU A 134 20.12 -27.17 -15.15
N ARG A 135 19.51 -26.24 -15.90
CA ARG A 135 20.17 -25.56 -17.03
C ARG A 135 21.29 -24.64 -16.54
N LEU A 136 21.04 -23.92 -15.45
CA LEU A 136 22.04 -23.09 -14.81
C LEU A 136 23.18 -23.93 -14.22
N ALA A 137 22.87 -25.07 -13.60
CA ALA A 137 23.87 -25.99 -13.05
C ALA A 137 24.86 -26.46 -14.12
N SER A 138 24.38 -26.67 -15.36
CA SER A 138 25.24 -27.01 -16.50
C SER A 138 26.21 -25.88 -16.86
N LEU A 139 25.75 -24.62 -16.80
CA LEU A 139 26.61 -23.44 -17.02
C LEU A 139 27.68 -23.30 -15.94
N LEU A 140 27.32 -23.47 -14.67
CA LEU A 140 28.23 -23.29 -13.53
C LEU A 140 29.35 -24.35 -13.49
N GLN A 141 29.17 -25.47 -14.20
CA GLN A 141 30.17 -26.54 -14.30
C GLN A 141 31.19 -26.30 -15.42
N LEU A 142 31.01 -25.30 -16.28
CA LEU A 142 31.96 -24.98 -17.36
C LEU A 142 33.16 -24.23 -16.77
N GLN A 143 34.34 -24.85 -16.82
CA GLN A 143 35.59 -24.28 -16.27
C GLN A 143 36.40 -23.46 -17.27
N ASP A 144 36.32 -23.81 -18.56
CA ASP A 144 37.00 -23.11 -19.66
C ASP A 144 35.96 -22.77 -20.73
N ILE A 145 35.88 -21.49 -21.08
CA ILE A 145 34.87 -20.98 -22.00
C ILE A 145 35.56 -20.39 -23.21
N GLU A 146 35.43 -21.09 -24.34
CA GLU A 146 35.54 -20.45 -25.64
C GLU A 146 34.22 -19.72 -25.91
N ALA A 147 34.27 -18.39 -26.07
CA ALA A 147 33.10 -17.52 -26.22
C ALA A 147 32.14 -17.94 -27.37
N GLU A 148 32.63 -18.74 -28.32
CA GLU A 148 31.88 -19.24 -29.47
C GLU A 148 31.03 -20.49 -29.18
N ALA A 149 31.20 -21.15 -28.03
CA ALA A 149 30.57 -22.44 -27.73
C ALA A 149 29.15 -22.35 -27.13
N PHE A 150 28.60 -21.15 -26.87
CA PHE A 150 27.27 -21.03 -26.27
C PHE A 150 26.15 -20.96 -27.31
N PRO A 151 25.17 -21.89 -27.32
CA PRO A 151 23.95 -21.72 -28.09
C PRO A 151 23.16 -20.51 -27.54
N SER A 152 22.96 -19.50 -28.38
CA SER A 152 22.62 -18.13 -27.98
C SER A 152 21.23 -17.90 -27.39
N ALA A 153 20.31 -18.88 -27.40
CA ALA A 153 19.04 -18.80 -26.68
C ALA A 153 18.28 -20.14 -26.76
N SER A 154 17.81 -20.62 -25.62
CA SER A 154 16.65 -21.52 -25.51
C SER A 154 15.46 -20.72 -24.96
N SER A 155 14.24 -21.21 -25.14
CA SER A 155 13.02 -20.61 -24.54
C SER A 155 13.12 -20.47 -23.01
N VAL A 156 13.89 -21.34 -22.36
CA VAL A 156 14.03 -21.41 -20.89
C VAL A 156 15.35 -20.79 -20.38
N PHE A 157 16.36 -20.64 -21.23
CA PHE A 157 17.68 -20.15 -20.83
C PHE A 157 18.31 -19.25 -21.89
N THR A 158 18.79 -18.07 -21.50
CA THR A 158 19.39 -17.10 -22.42
C THR A 158 20.65 -16.52 -21.84
N THR A 159 21.69 -16.40 -22.65
CA THR A 159 22.94 -15.77 -22.26
C THR A 159 23.16 -14.47 -23.03
N VAL A 160 23.76 -13.49 -22.35
CA VAL A 160 24.17 -12.20 -22.89
C VAL A 160 25.63 -12.00 -22.52
N TRP A 161 26.49 -12.68 -23.28
CA TRP A 161 27.94 -12.60 -23.18
C TRP A 161 28.47 -11.50 -24.09
N SER A 162 29.34 -10.66 -23.55
CA SER A 162 30.10 -9.62 -24.24
C SER A 162 31.12 -9.08 -23.25
N ASP A 163 32.21 -8.50 -23.71
CA ASP A 163 33.15 -7.71 -22.91
C ASP A 163 32.60 -6.30 -22.58
N ASP A 164 31.81 -5.71 -23.49
CA ASP A 164 31.18 -4.40 -23.29
C ASP A 164 30.00 -4.43 -22.29
N ARG A 165 30.28 -3.95 -21.07
CA ARG A 165 29.32 -3.81 -19.98
C ARG A 165 28.11 -2.93 -20.33
N SER A 166 28.31 -1.87 -21.11
CA SER A 166 27.22 -0.95 -21.47
C SER A 166 26.24 -1.63 -22.43
N PHE A 167 26.77 -2.35 -23.43
CA PHE A 167 25.96 -3.15 -24.35
C PHE A 167 25.16 -4.22 -23.62
N ARG A 168 25.80 -4.99 -22.72
CA ARG A 168 25.12 -6.02 -21.90
C ARG A 168 23.93 -5.45 -21.14
N ARG A 169 24.14 -4.35 -20.41
CA ARG A 169 23.11 -3.71 -19.59
C ARG A 169 21.99 -3.08 -20.41
N GLN A 170 22.31 -2.49 -21.56
CA GLN A 170 21.29 -1.99 -22.47
C GLN A 170 20.40 -3.14 -22.99
N LYS A 171 21.01 -4.27 -23.36
CA LYS A 171 20.29 -5.47 -23.81
C LYS A 171 19.42 -6.06 -22.70
N LEU A 172 19.93 -6.14 -21.46
CA LEU A 172 19.14 -6.55 -20.29
C LEU A 172 17.97 -5.59 -20.03
N GLY A 173 18.19 -4.27 -20.14
CA GLY A 173 17.15 -3.26 -19.99
C GLY A 173 16.02 -3.41 -21.02
N ASN A 174 16.36 -3.69 -22.27
CA ASN A 174 15.38 -3.96 -23.34
C ASN A 174 14.58 -5.25 -23.05
N LEU A 175 15.28 -6.33 -22.68
CA LEU A 175 14.63 -7.60 -22.31
C LEU A 175 13.70 -7.42 -21.10
N ALA A 176 14.10 -6.65 -20.10
CA ALA A 176 13.27 -6.37 -18.93
C ALA A 176 11.99 -5.63 -19.34
N MET A 177 12.09 -4.64 -20.23
CA MET A 177 10.92 -3.92 -20.76
C MET A 177 9.97 -4.85 -21.52
N GLU A 178 10.49 -5.74 -22.37
CA GLU A 178 9.69 -6.72 -23.10
C GLU A 178 8.95 -7.68 -22.16
N LEU A 179 9.65 -8.23 -21.18
CA LEU A 179 9.09 -9.14 -20.19
C LEU A 179 8.02 -8.46 -19.32
N ILE A 180 8.26 -7.22 -18.90
CA ILE A 180 7.28 -6.42 -18.16
C ILE A 180 6.02 -6.18 -19.01
N ARG A 181 6.16 -5.86 -20.29
CA ARG A 181 5.02 -5.73 -21.23
C ARG A 181 4.27 -7.05 -21.42
N ALA A 182 4.99 -8.17 -21.42
CA ALA A 182 4.43 -9.52 -21.42
C ALA A 182 3.84 -9.95 -20.06
N ASN A 183 3.67 -9.00 -19.12
CA ASN A 183 3.09 -9.20 -17.80
C ASN A 183 3.90 -10.17 -16.91
N LYS A 184 5.19 -10.34 -17.18
CA LYS A 184 6.08 -11.23 -16.43
C LYS A 184 6.65 -10.56 -15.18
N ARG A 185 6.85 -11.34 -14.13
CA ARG A 185 7.52 -10.95 -12.88
C ARG A 185 9.00 -11.34 -12.93
N ILE A 186 9.86 -10.37 -12.70
CA ILE A 186 11.31 -10.49 -12.88
C ILE A 186 11.98 -10.33 -11.51
N LEU A 187 12.84 -11.29 -11.19
CA LEU A 187 13.87 -11.13 -10.17
C LEU A 187 15.15 -10.69 -10.87
N LEU A 188 15.60 -9.47 -10.61
CA LEU A 188 16.87 -8.94 -11.10
C LEU A 188 17.90 -9.04 -9.98
N ILE A 189 19.03 -9.69 -10.25
CA ILE A 189 20.15 -9.74 -9.32
C ILE A 189 21.43 -9.17 -9.96
N SER A 190 22.22 -8.48 -9.15
CA SER A 190 23.51 -7.87 -9.50
C SER A 190 24.52 -8.15 -8.38
N PRO A 191 25.84 -8.22 -8.67
CA PRO A 191 26.84 -8.69 -7.70
C PRO A 191 26.95 -7.84 -6.43
N ASP A 192 26.68 -6.55 -6.53
CA ASP A 192 26.72 -5.61 -5.40
C ASP A 192 25.62 -4.55 -5.54
N HIS A 193 25.41 -3.75 -4.49
CA HIS A 193 24.33 -2.76 -4.47
C HIS A 193 24.52 -1.64 -5.50
N LEU A 194 25.76 -1.24 -5.82
CA LEU A 194 26.00 -0.22 -6.83
C LEU A 194 25.67 -0.73 -8.23
N ALA A 195 26.12 -1.94 -8.56
CA ALA A 195 25.78 -2.59 -9.81
C ALA A 195 24.26 -2.76 -9.93
N CYS A 196 23.58 -3.09 -8.83
CA CYS A 196 22.13 -3.18 -8.77
C CYS A 196 21.46 -1.82 -9.04
N ASP A 197 21.92 -0.75 -8.38
CA ASP A 197 21.41 0.61 -8.54
C ASP A 197 21.58 1.11 -9.99
N GLU A 198 22.74 0.88 -10.59
CA GLU A 198 23.01 1.19 -11.99
C GLU A 198 22.08 0.44 -12.94
N MET A 199 21.85 -0.86 -12.67
CA MET A 199 20.98 -1.68 -13.50
C MET A 199 19.51 -1.29 -13.34
N VAL A 200 19.03 -0.98 -12.13
CA VAL A 200 17.70 -0.43 -11.88
C VAL A 200 17.52 0.89 -12.62
N GLY A 201 18.52 1.78 -12.56
CA GLY A 201 18.53 3.03 -13.33
C GLY A 201 18.45 2.80 -14.84
N MET A 202 19.16 1.80 -15.36
CA MET A 202 19.10 1.40 -16.77
C MET A 202 17.71 0.91 -17.16
N VAL A 203 17.11 -0.02 -16.40
CA VAL A 203 15.75 -0.52 -16.72
C VAL A 203 14.73 0.62 -16.62
N GLY A 204 14.81 1.44 -15.56
CA GLY A 204 13.93 2.59 -15.37
C GLY A 204 14.02 3.59 -16.52
N ARG A 205 15.23 3.88 -17.01
CA ARG A 205 15.46 4.72 -18.19
C ARG A 205 14.82 4.12 -19.43
N THR A 206 15.06 2.84 -19.71
CA THR A 206 14.50 2.15 -20.88
C THR A 206 12.98 2.13 -20.83
N MET A 207 12.38 1.87 -19.67
CA MET A 207 10.93 1.93 -19.48
C MET A 207 10.36 3.32 -19.68
N LYS A 208 11.03 4.35 -19.14
CA LYS A 208 10.63 5.76 -19.31
C LYS A 208 10.67 6.16 -20.78
N ALA A 209 11.72 5.78 -21.51
CA ALA A 209 11.82 5.99 -22.95
C ALA A 209 10.74 5.22 -23.74
N GLY A 210 10.34 4.04 -23.24
CA GLY A 210 9.25 3.23 -23.79
C GLY A 210 7.83 3.62 -23.36
N GLY A 211 7.65 4.75 -22.67
CA GLY A 211 6.34 5.27 -22.24
C GLY A 211 5.68 4.51 -21.07
N LEU A 212 6.43 3.68 -20.35
CA LEU A 212 5.91 2.88 -19.23
C LEU A 212 6.16 3.56 -17.88
N ASN A 213 5.24 3.37 -16.94
CA ASN A 213 5.41 3.87 -15.58
C ASN A 213 6.34 2.95 -14.77
N HIS A 214 7.59 3.38 -14.57
CA HIS A 214 8.60 2.63 -13.83
C HIS A 214 8.39 2.66 -12.31
N THR A 215 7.78 3.72 -11.76
CA THR A 215 7.70 3.93 -10.30
C THR A 215 6.78 2.97 -9.56
N THR A 216 5.83 2.34 -10.27
CA THR A 216 4.90 1.37 -9.67
C THR A 216 5.30 -0.08 -9.93
N TRP A 217 6.17 -0.33 -10.90
CA TRP A 217 6.49 -1.67 -11.40
C TRP A 217 7.84 -2.18 -10.92
N ILE A 218 8.83 -1.29 -10.82
CA ILE A 218 10.18 -1.62 -10.36
C ILE A 218 10.31 -1.30 -8.88
N THR A 219 10.98 -2.17 -8.13
CA THR A 219 11.41 -1.90 -6.76
C THR A 219 12.85 -2.35 -6.54
N ARG A 220 13.64 -1.52 -5.86
CA ARG A 220 14.98 -1.83 -5.34
C ARG A 220 14.82 -2.30 -3.90
N TYR A 221 15.17 -3.55 -3.59
CA TYR A 221 14.84 -4.18 -2.31
C TYR A 221 15.53 -3.49 -1.11
N GLU A 222 16.84 -3.29 -1.16
CA GLU A 222 17.58 -2.54 -0.15
C GLU A 222 17.58 -1.04 -0.43
N LEU A 223 18.08 -0.24 0.52
CA LEU A 223 18.29 1.19 0.27
C LEU A 223 19.28 1.40 -0.87
N PRO A 224 18.95 2.24 -1.86
CA PRO A 224 19.88 2.60 -2.91
C PRO A 224 21.01 3.45 -2.32
N ILE A 225 22.25 3.13 -2.70
CA ILE A 225 23.44 3.87 -2.29
C ILE A 225 23.49 5.21 -3.01
N VAL A 226 23.14 5.21 -4.30
CA VAL A 226 23.09 6.43 -5.12
C VAL A 226 21.66 6.95 -5.24
N SER A 227 21.50 8.27 -5.18
CA SER A 227 20.17 8.89 -5.26
C SER A 227 19.56 8.81 -6.66
N GLN A 228 20.40 8.88 -7.70
CA GLN A 228 19.99 8.90 -9.09
C GLN A 228 20.87 7.98 -9.92
N ALA A 229 20.26 7.20 -10.81
CA ALA A 229 20.96 6.44 -11.83
C ALA A 229 20.11 6.44 -13.10
N GLY A 230 20.74 6.55 -14.27
CA GLY A 230 19.98 6.50 -15.51
C GLY A 230 19.06 7.71 -15.76
N GLY A 231 19.12 8.78 -14.96
CA GLY A 231 18.13 9.87 -14.98
C GLY A 231 16.79 9.49 -14.31
N VAL A 232 16.86 8.50 -13.41
CA VAL A 232 15.76 7.98 -12.61
C VAL A 232 16.11 8.15 -11.13
N ASP A 233 15.12 8.58 -10.35
CA ASP A 233 15.23 8.70 -8.90
C ASP A 233 15.14 7.32 -8.24
N LEU A 234 16.27 6.82 -7.76
CA LEU A 234 16.32 5.50 -7.12
C LEU A 234 15.72 5.53 -5.72
N GLN A 235 15.79 6.66 -5.01
CA GLN A 235 15.23 6.77 -3.67
C GLN A 235 13.72 6.52 -3.69
N ALA A 236 13.03 7.03 -4.72
CA ALA A 236 11.61 6.75 -4.95
C ALA A 236 11.32 5.30 -5.39
N LEU A 237 12.33 4.57 -5.88
CA LEU A 237 12.22 3.16 -6.27
C LEU A 237 12.57 2.18 -5.15
N GLY A 238 13.13 2.66 -4.04
CA GLY A 238 13.42 1.84 -2.86
C GLY A 238 12.16 1.18 -2.31
N PHE A 239 12.27 -0.09 -1.92
CA PHE A 239 11.17 -0.89 -1.38
C PHE A 239 10.52 -0.21 -0.19
N GLU A 240 11.33 0.24 0.78
CA GLU A 240 10.83 1.00 1.93
C GLU A 240 10.14 2.30 1.52
N ALA A 241 10.75 3.09 0.64
CA ALA A 241 10.16 4.35 0.20
C ALA A 241 8.76 4.13 -0.38
N GLN A 242 8.64 3.17 -1.30
CA GLN A 242 7.37 2.85 -1.95
C GLN A 242 6.36 2.27 -0.96
N MET A 243 6.81 1.44 -0.02
CA MET A 243 5.97 0.84 0.99
C MET A 243 5.40 1.91 1.92
N HIS A 244 6.25 2.78 2.46
CA HIS A 244 5.85 3.91 3.28
C HIS A 244 4.92 4.87 2.54
N GLN A 245 5.18 5.18 1.28
CA GLN A 245 4.28 6.01 0.47
C GLN A 245 2.92 5.33 0.24
N PHE A 246 2.91 4.01 0.01
CA PHE A 246 1.67 3.26 -0.16
C PHE A 246 0.83 3.24 1.12
N TYR A 247 1.46 2.98 2.27
CA TYR A 247 0.76 2.98 3.56
C TYR A 247 0.35 4.37 4.00
N ALA A 248 1.16 5.41 3.79
CA ALA A 248 0.78 6.79 4.06
C ALA A 248 -0.48 7.18 3.25
N LYS A 249 -0.58 6.76 1.98
CA LYS A 249 -1.79 6.95 1.17
C LYS A 249 -2.97 6.14 1.69
N SER A 250 -2.78 4.89 2.10
CA SER A 250 -3.85 4.06 2.70
C SER A 250 -4.39 4.69 3.98
N GLN A 251 -3.51 5.11 4.87
CA GLN A 251 -3.86 5.78 6.13
C GLN A 251 -4.55 7.12 5.90
N GLY A 252 -4.09 7.92 4.94
CA GLY A 252 -4.79 9.15 4.54
C GLY A 252 -6.21 8.88 4.04
N ASN A 253 -6.39 7.84 3.20
CA ASN A 253 -7.71 7.42 2.74
C ASN A 253 -8.59 6.90 3.87
N LYS A 254 -8.02 6.16 4.83
CA LYS A 254 -8.71 5.64 6.01
C LYS A 254 -9.14 6.77 6.95
N ALA A 255 -8.28 7.77 7.17
CA ALA A 255 -8.59 8.96 7.96
C ALA A 255 -9.69 9.80 7.31
N SER A 256 -9.61 10.00 5.99
CA SER A 256 -10.67 10.65 5.20
C SER A 256 -11.99 9.88 5.29
N LEU A 257 -11.95 8.55 5.16
CA LEU A 257 -13.13 7.69 5.30
C LEU A 257 -13.71 7.73 6.72
N LYS A 258 -12.86 7.74 7.75
CA LYS A 258 -13.26 7.88 9.16
C LYS A 258 -13.97 9.21 9.38
N HIS A 259 -13.40 10.32 8.91
CA HIS A 259 -14.01 11.64 9.03
C HIS A 259 -15.38 11.69 8.33
N LYS A 260 -15.49 11.16 7.10
CA LYS A 260 -16.76 11.08 6.37
C LYS A 260 -17.79 10.23 7.12
N TYR A 261 -17.36 9.11 7.68
CA TYR A 261 -18.23 8.21 8.45
C TYR A 261 -18.73 8.84 9.75
N ASP A 262 -17.83 9.50 10.50
CA ASP A 262 -18.18 10.22 11.73
C ASP A 262 -19.16 11.36 11.43
N ARG A 263 -18.91 12.11 10.35
CA ARG A 263 -19.79 13.18 9.87
C ARG A 263 -21.18 12.67 9.48
N PHE A 264 -21.25 11.54 8.77
CA PHE A 264 -22.53 10.89 8.45
C PHE A 264 -23.29 10.48 9.73
N ARG A 265 -22.57 9.94 10.73
CA ARG A 265 -23.14 9.53 12.01
C ARG A 265 -23.67 10.72 12.82
N GLU A 266 -23.06 11.89 12.71
CA GLU A 266 -23.54 13.13 13.32
C GLU A 266 -24.79 13.69 12.61
N LEU A 267 -24.78 13.71 11.27
CA LEU A 267 -25.86 14.29 10.47
C LEU A 267 -27.13 13.44 10.46
N ALA A 268 -27.02 12.11 10.48
CA ALA A 268 -28.17 11.20 10.46
C ALA A 268 -29.21 11.48 11.57
N PRO A 269 -28.86 11.50 12.88
CA PRO A 269 -29.83 11.78 13.94
C PRO A 269 -30.30 13.24 13.89
N PHE A 270 -29.42 14.19 13.53
CA PHE A 270 -29.77 15.60 13.40
C PHE A 270 -30.87 15.82 12.35
N LEU A 271 -30.72 15.24 11.16
CA LEU A 271 -31.71 15.36 10.09
C LEU A 271 -33.01 14.63 10.43
N SER A 272 -32.94 13.44 11.04
CA SER A 272 -34.13 12.71 11.47
C SER A 272 -34.96 13.50 12.49
N GLN A 273 -34.31 14.15 13.47
CA GLN A 273 -35.00 15.02 14.42
C GLN A 273 -35.65 16.23 13.73
N LYS A 274 -34.95 16.85 12.77
CA LYS A 274 -35.48 17.98 12.00
C LYS A 274 -36.66 17.58 11.09
N GLU A 275 -36.62 16.39 10.49
CA GLU A 275 -37.73 15.84 9.71
C GLU A 275 -38.96 15.57 10.57
N ALA A 276 -38.78 15.03 11.78
CA ALA A 276 -39.88 14.86 12.71
C ALA A 276 -40.54 16.21 13.05
N LYS A 277 -39.73 17.23 13.35
CA LYS A 277 -40.21 18.60 13.60
C LYS A 277 -40.88 19.24 12.38
N GLN A 278 -40.43 18.91 11.17
CA GLN A 278 -41.06 19.37 9.94
C GLN A 278 -42.45 18.73 9.75
N LYS A 279 -42.60 17.43 10.05
CA LYS A 279 -43.91 16.76 10.03
C LYS A 279 -44.86 17.39 11.05
N ASP A 280 -44.39 17.63 12.27
CA ASP A 280 -45.16 18.32 13.31
C ASP A 280 -45.62 19.71 12.81
N LEU A 281 -44.73 20.46 12.17
CA LEU A 281 -45.04 21.77 11.59
C LEU A 281 -46.10 21.68 10.48
N ASP A 282 -45.99 20.70 9.59
CA ASP A 282 -46.92 20.51 8.48
C ASP A 282 -48.31 20.08 8.99
N GLU A 283 -48.38 19.27 10.05
CA GLU A 283 -49.63 18.94 10.74
C GLU A 283 -50.28 20.17 11.37
N VAL A 284 -49.51 21.01 12.05
CA VAL A 284 -50.03 22.26 12.65
C VAL A 284 -50.48 23.25 11.58
N ARG A 285 -49.77 23.36 10.44
CA ARG A 285 -50.20 24.18 9.29
C ARG A 285 -51.48 23.67 8.66
N LEU A 286 -51.64 22.35 8.57
CA LEU A 286 -52.88 21.75 8.08
C LEU A 286 -54.05 22.05 9.03
N LEU A 287 -53.81 22.02 10.34
CA LEU A 287 -54.80 22.43 11.35
C LEU A 287 -55.16 23.91 11.20
N GLU A 288 -54.18 24.81 11.08
CA GLU A 288 -54.42 26.23 10.82
C GLU A 288 -55.29 26.41 9.57
N TRP A 289 -54.96 25.74 8.48
CA TRP A 289 -55.72 25.81 7.23
C TRP A 289 -57.17 25.33 7.40
N ARG A 290 -57.39 24.23 8.14
CA ARG A 290 -58.74 23.73 8.45
C ARG A 290 -59.53 24.73 9.29
N LEU A 291 -58.92 25.30 10.32
CA LEU A 291 -59.55 26.30 11.19
C LEU A 291 -59.92 27.57 10.41
N VAL A 292 -59.01 28.07 9.56
CA VAL A 292 -59.28 29.22 8.68
C VAL A 292 -60.45 28.95 7.74
N THR A 293 -60.52 27.74 7.17
CA THR A 293 -61.59 27.35 6.25
C THR A 293 -62.95 27.29 6.97
N GLN A 294 -63.02 26.65 8.14
CA GLN A 294 -64.22 26.60 8.96
C GLN A 294 -64.68 28.00 9.41
N LEU A 295 -63.74 28.86 9.78
CA LEU A 295 -64.01 30.23 10.18
C LEU A 295 -64.59 31.04 9.00
N ARG A 296 -64.06 30.85 7.79
CA ARG A 296 -64.59 31.48 6.58
C ARG A 296 -66.00 30.99 6.24
N ASP A 297 -66.27 29.69 6.38
CA ASP A 297 -67.62 29.14 6.18
C ASP A 297 -68.64 29.71 7.17
N LEU A 298 -68.25 29.86 8.44
CA LEU A 298 -69.08 30.49 9.46
C LEU A 298 -69.28 31.99 9.20
N GLN A 299 -68.27 32.71 8.71
CA GLN A 299 -68.40 34.10 8.29
C GLN A 299 -69.42 34.27 7.16
N VAL A 300 -69.39 33.39 6.15
CA VAL A 300 -70.38 33.41 5.05
C VAL A 300 -71.79 33.14 5.59
N LYS A 301 -71.96 32.10 6.43
CA LYS A 301 -73.26 31.80 7.07
C LYS A 301 -73.77 32.94 7.95
N MET A 302 -72.88 33.59 8.70
CA MET A 302 -73.22 34.75 9.53
C MET A 302 -73.64 35.94 8.67
N ALA A 303 -72.93 36.23 7.58
CA ALA A 303 -73.29 37.28 6.64
C ALA A 303 -74.65 37.03 5.98
N ASP A 304 -74.94 35.79 5.59
CA ASP A 304 -76.24 35.39 5.03
C ASP A 304 -77.39 35.55 6.03
N VAL A 305 -77.19 35.14 7.29
CA VAL A 305 -78.18 35.28 8.36
C VAL A 305 -78.39 36.75 8.74
N GLN A 306 -77.33 37.56 8.78
CA GLN A 306 -77.44 39.00 9.00
C GLN A 306 -78.18 39.71 7.86
N LYS A 307 -77.93 39.31 6.61
CA LYS A 307 -78.64 39.83 5.44
C LYS A 307 -80.12 39.48 5.49
N THR A 308 -80.46 38.21 5.72
CA THR A 308 -81.87 37.79 5.86
C THR A 308 -82.57 38.46 7.04
N LEU A 309 -81.86 38.76 8.14
CA LEU A 309 -82.41 39.48 9.28
C LEU A 309 -82.67 40.97 8.98
N LYS A 310 -81.81 41.62 8.19
CA LYS A 310 -82.05 43.00 7.71
C LYS A 310 -83.21 43.08 6.72
N ASP A 311 -83.29 42.10 5.83
CA ASP A 311 -84.34 42.05 4.81
C ASP A 311 -85.69 41.55 5.36
N PHE A 312 -85.70 40.92 6.54
CA PHE A 312 -86.87 40.29 7.17
C PHE A 312 -88.09 41.23 7.31
N GLU A 313 -87.85 42.50 7.63
CA GLU A 313 -88.89 43.51 7.82
C GLU A 313 -89.54 43.96 6.50
N HIS A 314 -88.84 43.80 5.38
CA HIS A 314 -89.26 44.20 4.04
C HIS A 314 -89.87 43.06 3.20
N LEU A 315 -89.90 41.83 3.72
CA LEU A 315 -90.47 40.67 3.02
C LEU A 315 -92.01 40.66 3.01
N PRO A 316 -92.66 40.17 1.94
CA PRO A 316 -94.11 39.92 1.88
C PRO A 316 -94.60 38.99 3.01
N LEU A 317 -95.83 39.23 3.48
CA LEU A 317 -96.45 38.56 4.64
C LEU A 317 -96.46 37.02 4.52
N PHE A 318 -96.69 36.50 3.31
CA PHE A 318 -96.69 35.07 3.00
C PHE A 318 -95.29 34.43 3.13
N GLN A 319 -94.22 35.15 2.78
CA GLN A 319 -92.84 34.68 2.93
C GLN A 319 -92.37 34.67 4.40
N ARG A 320 -92.87 35.59 5.23
CA ARG A 320 -92.59 35.55 6.68
C ARG A 320 -93.25 34.34 7.33
N LEU A 321 -94.49 34.03 6.98
CA LEU A 321 -95.21 32.87 7.51
C LEU A 321 -94.53 31.54 7.12
N THR A 322 -94.02 31.41 5.88
CA THR A 322 -93.26 30.23 5.48
C THR A 322 -91.89 30.13 6.15
N MET A 323 -91.18 31.24 6.36
CA MET A 323 -89.94 31.26 7.16
C MET A 323 -90.19 30.90 8.63
N GLN A 324 -91.31 31.33 9.21
CA GLN A 324 -91.71 30.96 10.57
C GLN A 324 -92.05 29.46 10.69
N ALA A 325 -92.68 28.85 9.67
CA ALA A 325 -92.95 27.41 9.63
C ALA A 325 -91.68 26.54 9.58
N VAL A 326 -90.57 27.09 9.06
CA VAL A 326 -89.23 26.44 9.03
C VAL A 326 -88.38 26.84 10.26
N GLY A 327 -88.96 27.55 11.24
CA GLY A 327 -88.30 27.94 12.49
C GLY A 327 -87.36 29.16 12.39
N LYS A 328 -87.43 29.94 11.31
CA LYS A 328 -86.65 31.16 11.07
C LYS A 328 -87.47 32.41 11.44
N ASN A 329 -87.58 32.68 12.74
CA ASN A 329 -88.19 33.89 13.30
C ASN A 329 -87.08 34.92 13.56
N ALA A 330 -87.42 36.22 13.64
CA ALA A 330 -86.44 37.26 13.97
C ALA A 330 -85.67 36.97 15.28
N ALA A 331 -86.34 36.38 16.27
CA ALA A 331 -85.71 35.96 17.54
C ALA A 331 -84.74 34.79 17.37
N SER A 332 -85.09 33.76 16.57
CA SER A 332 -84.20 32.62 16.32
C SER A 332 -83.03 32.98 15.41
N LEU A 333 -83.21 33.89 14.44
CA LEU A 333 -82.11 34.46 13.64
C LEU A 333 -81.11 35.25 14.50
N LYS A 334 -81.57 36.01 15.50
CA LYS A 334 -80.69 36.64 16.50
C LYS A 334 -79.92 35.61 17.34
N GLN A 335 -80.56 34.50 17.72
CA GLN A 335 -79.90 33.40 18.43
C GLN A 335 -78.85 32.69 17.55
N TYR A 336 -79.14 32.47 16.26
CA TYR A 336 -78.16 31.94 15.31
C TYR A 336 -76.96 32.86 15.12
N CYS A 337 -77.16 34.19 15.05
CA CYS A 337 -76.05 35.15 15.06
C CYS A 337 -75.17 35.02 16.31
N ALA A 338 -75.77 34.98 17.50
CA ALA A 338 -75.02 34.84 18.75
C ALA A 338 -74.26 33.50 18.83
N LEU A 339 -74.86 32.42 18.32
CA LEU A 339 -74.25 31.09 18.28
C LEU A 339 -73.06 31.05 17.29
N TYR A 340 -73.23 31.59 16.08
CA TYR A 340 -72.13 31.67 15.11
C TYR A 340 -71.01 32.59 15.59
N GLN A 341 -71.33 33.70 16.26
CA GLN A 341 -70.33 34.58 16.88
C GLN A 341 -69.51 33.85 17.94
N GLY A 342 -70.17 33.10 18.84
CA GLY A 342 -69.48 32.31 19.87
C GLY A 342 -68.59 31.20 19.28
N GLN A 343 -69.04 30.54 18.21
CA GLN A 343 -68.24 29.55 17.48
C GLN A 343 -67.03 30.19 16.78
N MET A 344 -67.20 31.37 16.18
CA MET A 344 -66.11 32.12 15.56
C MET A 344 -65.07 32.57 16.59
N ASP A 345 -65.49 33.02 17.77
CA ASP A 345 -64.57 33.42 18.85
C ASP A 345 -63.78 32.23 19.41
N GLN A 346 -64.40 31.05 19.49
CA GLN A 346 -63.71 29.82 19.88
C GLN A 346 -62.68 29.38 18.82
N LEU A 347 -63.05 29.39 17.54
CA LEU A 347 -62.13 29.07 16.45
C LEU A 347 -60.96 30.06 16.35
N ASN A 348 -61.19 31.35 16.60
CA ASN A 348 -60.12 32.35 16.64
C ASN A 348 -59.09 32.04 17.73
N LYS A 349 -59.53 31.63 18.93
CA LYS A 349 -58.61 31.23 20.01
C LYS A 349 -57.77 30.01 19.64
N GLU A 350 -58.38 29.00 19.02
CA GLU A 350 -57.65 27.81 18.54
C GLU A 350 -56.64 28.16 17.43
N LEU A 351 -57.01 29.11 16.56
CA LEU A 351 -56.18 29.58 15.46
C LEU A 351 -54.96 30.38 15.97
N ASP A 352 -55.13 31.20 17.01
CA ASP A 352 -54.03 31.92 17.67
C ASP A 352 -53.04 30.94 18.33
N LEU A 353 -53.54 29.88 18.97
CA LEU A 353 -52.70 28.81 19.52
C LEU A 353 -51.92 28.07 18.42
N ALA A 354 -52.57 27.75 17.30
CA ALA A 354 -51.92 27.12 16.15
C ALA A 354 -50.81 28.02 15.56
N LYS A 355 -51.09 29.32 15.36
CA LYS A 355 -50.10 30.31 14.90
C LYS A 355 -48.92 30.44 15.85
N GLY A 356 -49.17 30.51 17.16
CA GLY A 356 -48.11 30.55 18.17
C GLY A 356 -47.23 29.30 18.11
N ARG A 357 -47.82 28.13 17.87
CA ARG A 357 -47.07 26.87 17.72
C ARG A 357 -46.25 26.82 16.43
N ILE A 358 -46.77 27.33 15.33
CA ILE A 358 -46.03 27.46 14.05
C ILE A 358 -44.79 28.35 14.23
N GLN A 359 -44.91 29.47 14.95
CA GLN A 359 -43.78 30.37 15.20
C GLN A 359 -42.66 29.70 16.01
N GLN A 360 -42.98 28.78 16.92
CA GLN A 360 -42.00 28.01 17.68
C GLN A 360 -41.38 26.88 16.85
N LEU A 361 -42.20 26.15 16.09
CA LEU A 361 -41.74 24.97 15.33
C LEU A 361 -40.98 25.34 14.05
N ALA A 362 -41.26 26.48 13.42
CA ALA A 362 -40.58 26.92 12.21
C ALA A 362 -39.05 27.02 12.33
N PRO A 363 -38.46 27.68 13.35
CA PRO A 363 -37.01 27.70 13.53
C PRO A 363 -36.45 26.34 13.98
N GLU A 364 -37.22 25.55 14.72
CA GLU A 364 -36.81 24.21 15.15
C GLU A 364 -36.76 23.22 13.98
N ALA A 365 -37.67 23.31 13.01
CA ALA A 365 -37.71 22.45 11.82
C ALA A 365 -36.74 22.90 10.71
N ALA A 366 -36.30 24.16 10.76
CA ALA A 366 -35.37 24.69 9.77
C ALA A 366 -34.05 23.89 9.74
N VAL A 367 -33.74 23.36 8.56
CA VAL A 367 -32.46 22.71 8.26
C VAL A 367 -31.56 23.73 7.59
N PRO A 368 -30.34 23.99 8.10
CA PRO A 368 -29.38 24.85 7.44
C PRO A 368 -29.11 24.40 5.99
N SER A 369 -29.08 25.36 5.06
CA SER A 369 -28.81 25.12 3.64
C SER A 369 -27.51 24.34 3.45
N GLY A 370 -27.53 23.29 2.61
CA GLY A 370 -26.36 22.46 2.28
C GLY A 370 -26.22 21.18 3.12
N ARG A 371 -26.77 21.11 4.35
CA ARG A 371 -26.62 19.91 5.20
C ARG A 371 -27.35 18.66 4.67
N ARG A 372 -28.48 18.85 3.97
CA ARG A 372 -29.19 17.74 3.30
C ARG A 372 -28.40 17.19 2.13
N ALA A 373 -27.88 18.08 1.28
CA ALA A 373 -27.03 17.70 0.16
C ALA A 373 -25.74 16.99 0.63
N GLU A 374 -25.10 17.49 1.69
CA GLU A 374 -23.93 16.84 2.32
C GLU A 374 -24.28 15.42 2.80
N PHE A 375 -25.44 15.24 3.44
CA PHE A 375 -25.88 13.93 3.91
C PHE A 375 -26.20 12.96 2.76
N GLU A 376 -26.90 13.41 1.72
CA GLU A 376 -27.19 12.60 0.54
C GLU A 376 -25.91 12.14 -0.16
N GLU A 377 -24.93 13.03 -0.31
CA GLU A 377 -23.62 12.70 -0.89
C GLU A 377 -22.87 11.68 -0.02
N LEU A 378 -22.84 11.86 1.31
CA LEU A 378 -22.23 10.92 2.23
C LEU A 378 -22.95 9.56 2.23
N GLN A 379 -24.27 9.56 2.14
CA GLN A 379 -25.09 8.35 2.06
C GLN A 379 -24.77 7.57 0.77
N GLU A 380 -24.66 8.26 -0.37
CA GLU A 380 -24.29 7.65 -1.65
C GLU A 380 -22.87 7.08 -1.60
N GLN A 381 -21.91 7.81 -1.03
CA GLN A 381 -20.53 7.34 -0.88
C GLN A 381 -20.44 6.10 0.02
N ILE A 382 -21.18 6.08 1.14
CA ILE A 382 -21.24 4.90 2.03
C ILE A 382 -21.93 3.73 1.35
N ALA A 383 -22.99 3.97 0.57
CA ALA A 383 -23.68 2.93 -0.19
C ALA A 383 -22.77 2.29 -1.25
N LYS A 384 -21.99 3.10 -1.99
CA LYS A 384 -20.97 2.62 -2.95
C LYS A 384 -19.92 1.71 -2.32
N LEU A 385 -19.59 1.94 -1.05
CA LEU A 385 -18.62 1.13 -0.30
C LEU A 385 -19.22 -0.15 0.33
N GLY A 386 -20.48 -0.47 0.03
CA GLY A 386 -21.16 -1.65 0.58
C GLY A 386 -21.83 -1.41 1.94
N GLY A 387 -22.07 -0.15 2.30
CA GLY A 387 -22.81 0.25 3.49
C GLY A 387 -21.95 0.41 4.75
N THR A 388 -22.60 0.83 5.84
CA THR A 388 -21.95 1.18 7.11
C THR A 388 -21.21 0.02 7.77
N LYS A 389 -21.68 -1.22 7.57
CA LYS A 389 -21.02 -2.44 8.09
C LYS A 389 -19.64 -2.63 7.43
N LYS A 390 -19.57 -2.50 6.10
CA LYS A 390 -18.31 -2.70 5.37
C LYS A 390 -17.30 -1.59 5.66
N VAL A 391 -17.78 -0.34 5.80
CA VAL A 391 -16.94 0.79 6.22
C VAL A 391 -16.33 0.55 7.61
N ARG A 392 -17.09 0.02 8.57
CA ARG A 392 -16.55 -0.35 9.90
C ARG A 392 -15.50 -1.45 9.82
N GLU A 393 -15.71 -2.47 9.00
CA GLU A 393 -14.70 -3.53 8.78
C GLU A 393 -13.40 -2.95 8.20
N LEU A 394 -13.49 -2.07 7.20
CA LEU A 394 -12.33 -1.40 6.60
C LEU A 394 -11.60 -0.49 7.61
N LEU A 395 -12.36 0.16 8.51
CA LEU A 395 -11.78 0.97 9.58
C LEU A 395 -11.12 0.10 10.68
N ALA A 396 -11.65 -1.10 10.94
CA ALA A 396 -11.17 -2.00 11.98
C ALA A 396 -9.99 -2.89 11.55
N ALA A 397 -9.76 -3.09 10.24
CA ALA A 397 -8.62 -3.86 9.76
C ALA A 397 -7.30 -3.22 10.23
N GLU A 398 -6.52 -3.97 11.02
CA GLU A 398 -5.16 -3.60 11.43
C GLU A 398 -4.23 -3.64 10.21
N GLU A 399 -3.56 -2.52 9.95
CA GLU A 399 -2.62 -2.38 8.84
C GLU A 399 -1.20 -2.65 9.33
N HIS A 400 -0.88 -3.90 9.66
CA HIS A 400 0.52 -4.29 9.67
C HIS A 400 1.03 -4.33 8.23
N PRO A 401 2.15 -3.66 7.92
CA PRO A 401 2.64 -3.61 6.55
C PRO A 401 3.04 -5.02 6.09
N ASN A 402 2.20 -5.65 5.29
CA ASN A 402 2.47 -6.95 4.70
C ASN A 402 3.50 -6.77 3.56
N ARG A 403 4.78 -6.72 3.94
CA ARG A 403 5.95 -6.64 3.04
C ARG A 403 5.88 -7.71 1.93
N GLN A 404 5.37 -8.90 2.26
CA GLN A 404 5.23 -10.02 1.33
C GLN A 404 4.17 -9.77 0.24
N ALA A 405 2.99 -9.25 0.61
CA ALA A 405 1.98 -8.89 -0.39
C ALA A 405 2.47 -7.75 -1.29
N PHE A 406 3.25 -6.83 -0.74
CA PHE A 406 3.78 -5.70 -1.49
C PHE A 406 4.79 -6.15 -2.57
N ILE A 407 5.77 -6.99 -2.21
CA ILE A 407 6.75 -7.50 -3.18
C ILE A 407 6.09 -8.38 -4.26
N GLN A 408 5.01 -9.09 -3.92
CA GLN A 408 4.25 -9.91 -4.86
C GLN A 408 3.56 -9.08 -5.96
N ASN A 409 3.22 -7.83 -5.67
CA ASN A 409 2.59 -6.92 -6.62
C ASN A 409 3.59 -6.22 -7.54
N ARG A 410 4.89 -6.32 -7.27
CA ARG A 410 5.95 -5.72 -8.10
C ARG A 410 6.29 -6.59 -9.30
N ARG A 411 6.54 -5.93 -10.44
CA ARG A 411 6.88 -6.55 -11.72
C ARG A 411 8.36 -6.85 -11.83
N LEU A 412 9.19 -5.97 -11.30
CA LEU A 412 10.62 -6.18 -11.20
C LEU A 412 11.07 -5.90 -9.78
N VAL A 413 11.74 -6.88 -9.18
CA VAL A 413 12.39 -6.74 -7.88
C VAL A 413 13.89 -6.88 -8.11
N ALA A 414 14.64 -5.85 -7.75
CA ALA A 414 16.09 -5.81 -7.87
C ALA A 414 16.74 -5.92 -6.50
N ALA A 415 17.61 -6.92 -6.32
CA ALA A 415 18.29 -7.22 -5.07
C ALA A 415 19.70 -7.77 -5.33
N THR A 416 20.50 -7.89 -4.28
CA THR A 416 21.75 -8.66 -4.33
C THR A 416 21.49 -10.16 -4.13
N PRO A 417 22.32 -11.05 -4.70
CA PRO A 417 22.16 -12.50 -4.61
C PRO A 417 22.12 -13.03 -3.17
N MET A 418 22.96 -12.48 -2.29
CA MET A 418 23.02 -12.93 -0.90
C MET A 418 21.73 -12.58 -0.16
N ARG A 419 21.14 -11.41 -0.41
CA ARG A 419 19.85 -11.01 0.19
C ARG A 419 18.71 -11.89 -0.26
N VAL A 420 18.70 -12.29 -1.53
CA VAL A 420 17.71 -13.27 -2.03
C VAL A 420 17.87 -14.62 -1.33
N ALA A 421 19.10 -15.06 -1.09
CA ALA A 421 19.39 -16.34 -0.45
C ALA A 421 19.08 -16.32 1.06
N SER A 422 19.45 -15.26 1.76
CA SER A 422 19.37 -15.18 3.22
C SER A 422 18.01 -14.69 3.73
N ASP A 423 17.37 -13.74 3.05
CA ASP A 423 16.17 -13.10 3.58
C ASP A 423 14.92 -14.01 3.45
N PRO A 424 14.22 -14.31 4.56
CA PRO A 424 13.03 -15.15 4.55
C PRO A 424 11.91 -14.62 3.66
N LEU A 425 11.86 -13.31 3.39
CA LEU A 425 10.83 -12.70 2.55
C LEU A 425 10.80 -13.32 1.14
N PHE A 426 11.95 -13.70 0.59
CA PHE A 426 12.03 -14.33 -0.74
C PHE A 426 11.58 -15.79 -0.77
N SER A 427 11.50 -16.48 0.38
CA SER A 427 11.12 -17.91 0.42
C SER A 427 9.70 -18.20 -0.07
N ARG A 428 8.83 -17.18 -0.04
CA ARG A 428 7.40 -17.28 -0.40
C ARG A 428 7.02 -16.42 -1.61
N VAL A 429 8.01 -15.95 -2.36
CA VAL A 429 7.80 -15.09 -3.53
C VAL A 429 8.26 -15.84 -4.77
N ARG A 430 7.39 -15.88 -5.77
CA ARG A 430 7.67 -16.51 -7.08
C ARG A 430 7.94 -15.46 -8.13
N PHE A 431 8.83 -15.80 -9.05
CA PHE A 431 9.11 -15.00 -10.23
C PHE A 431 8.97 -15.84 -11.50
N ASP A 432 8.68 -15.17 -12.61
CA ASP A 432 8.61 -15.79 -13.93
C ASP A 432 10.01 -15.92 -14.51
N VAL A 433 10.82 -14.88 -14.33
CA VAL A 433 12.15 -14.76 -14.93
C VAL A 433 13.19 -14.35 -13.90
N LEU A 434 14.36 -15.01 -13.94
CA LEU A 434 15.59 -14.56 -13.29
C LEU A 434 16.42 -13.79 -14.31
N MET A 435 16.84 -12.59 -13.97
CA MET A 435 17.78 -11.78 -14.75
C MET A 435 19.02 -11.53 -13.92
N VAL A 436 20.18 -11.96 -14.41
CA VAL A 436 21.46 -11.88 -13.72
C VAL A 436 22.38 -10.92 -14.45
N ASP A 437 22.73 -9.81 -13.80
CA ASP A 437 23.77 -8.87 -14.24
C ASP A 437 25.14 -9.33 -13.67
N GLU A 438 26.19 -9.27 -14.49
CA GLU A 438 27.56 -9.66 -14.11
C GLU A 438 27.69 -11.01 -13.38
N ALA A 439 27.04 -12.04 -13.91
CA ALA A 439 26.97 -13.37 -13.33
C ALA A 439 28.31 -14.00 -12.93
N PRO A 440 29.42 -13.86 -13.69
CA PRO A 440 30.74 -14.39 -13.30
C PRO A 440 31.24 -13.89 -11.93
N ARG A 441 30.75 -12.72 -11.49
CA ARG A 441 31.13 -12.08 -10.23
C ARG A 441 30.23 -12.51 -9.06
N ILE A 442 29.26 -13.39 -9.30
CA ILE A 442 28.31 -13.88 -8.31
C ILE A 442 28.62 -15.33 -7.96
N ALA A 443 28.68 -15.62 -6.66
CA ALA A 443 28.87 -16.97 -6.13
C ALA A 443 27.78 -17.93 -6.64
N ALA A 444 28.21 -19.07 -7.16
CA ALA A 444 27.34 -20.15 -7.63
C ALA A 444 26.21 -20.55 -6.65
N PRO A 445 26.42 -20.71 -5.31
CA PRO A 445 25.33 -21.07 -4.39
C PRO A 445 24.21 -20.01 -4.37
N SER A 446 24.55 -18.73 -4.50
CA SER A 446 23.57 -17.64 -4.50
C SER A 446 22.80 -17.58 -5.81
N LEU A 447 23.45 -17.89 -6.94
CA LEU A 447 22.77 -18.05 -8.24
C LEU A 447 21.78 -19.22 -8.22
N LEU A 448 22.16 -20.35 -7.64
CA LEU A 448 21.28 -21.51 -7.46
C LEU A 448 20.08 -21.18 -6.56
N ALA A 449 20.32 -20.49 -5.44
CA ALA A 449 19.26 -20.04 -4.55
C ALA A 449 18.23 -19.14 -5.25
N ALA A 450 18.70 -18.18 -6.06
CA ALA A 450 17.83 -17.31 -6.84
C ALA A 450 17.08 -18.06 -7.95
N ALA A 451 17.74 -19.00 -8.64
CA ALA A 451 17.15 -19.81 -9.70
C ALA A 451 15.97 -20.66 -9.20
N GLY A 452 16.05 -21.18 -7.97
CA GLY A 452 14.96 -21.94 -7.35
C GLY A 452 13.65 -21.17 -7.17
N LEU A 453 13.68 -19.83 -7.21
CA LEU A 453 12.48 -18.99 -7.09
C LEU A 453 11.74 -18.75 -8.41
N VAL A 454 12.31 -19.23 -9.52
CA VAL A 454 11.91 -18.85 -10.88
C VAL A 454 11.32 -20.02 -11.65
N ARG A 455 10.18 -19.80 -12.31
CA ARG A 455 9.42 -20.89 -12.95
C ARG A 455 9.60 -21.03 -14.46
N GLU A 456 9.89 -19.94 -15.19
CA GLU A 456 9.84 -19.97 -16.67
C GLU A 456 11.23 -19.86 -17.33
N ARG A 457 12.01 -18.83 -17.00
CA ARG A 457 13.22 -18.49 -17.76
C ARG A 457 14.34 -17.90 -16.92
N ILE A 458 15.59 -18.21 -17.27
CA ILE A 458 16.78 -17.57 -16.71
C ILE A 458 17.53 -16.82 -17.82
N ILE A 459 17.92 -15.59 -17.53
CA ILE A 459 18.72 -14.73 -18.40
C ILE A 459 20.01 -14.40 -17.64
N VAL A 460 21.15 -14.78 -18.19
CA VAL A 460 22.47 -14.60 -17.58
C VAL A 460 23.29 -13.65 -18.44
N SER A 461 23.91 -12.64 -17.83
CA SER A 461 24.82 -11.71 -18.51
C SER A 461 26.13 -11.58 -17.77
N GLY A 462 27.21 -11.33 -18.51
CA GLY A 462 28.54 -11.05 -17.95
C GLY A 462 29.62 -11.05 -19.02
N ASP A 463 30.86 -10.82 -18.61
CA ASP A 463 32.04 -11.06 -19.44
C ASP A 463 32.53 -12.50 -19.23
N PRO A 464 32.57 -13.36 -20.26
CA PRO A 464 33.03 -14.74 -20.11
C PRO A 464 34.48 -14.85 -19.60
N HIS A 465 35.35 -13.86 -19.87
CA HIS A 465 36.74 -13.87 -19.37
C HIS A 465 36.81 -13.70 -17.85
N GLU A 466 35.78 -13.14 -17.24
CA GLU A 466 35.70 -13.00 -15.78
C GLU A 466 35.42 -14.33 -15.06
N ILE A 467 34.97 -15.37 -15.77
CA ILE A 467 34.57 -16.64 -15.13
C ILE A 467 35.78 -17.33 -14.49
N ALA A 468 36.90 -17.40 -15.22
CA ALA A 468 38.14 -17.97 -14.70
C ALA A 468 38.82 -17.06 -13.65
N THR A 469 38.76 -15.74 -13.84
CA THR A 469 39.48 -14.79 -12.99
C THR A 469 38.75 -14.46 -11.69
N ALA A 470 37.42 -14.40 -11.69
CA ALA A 470 36.61 -14.14 -10.50
C ALA A 470 36.51 -15.36 -9.58
N GLY A 471 36.66 -16.57 -10.12
CA GLY A 471 36.71 -17.83 -9.35
C GLY A 471 35.42 -18.19 -8.59
N GLN A 472 34.33 -17.46 -8.80
CA GLN A 472 33.07 -17.61 -8.06
C GLN A 472 32.34 -18.94 -8.33
N TRP A 473 32.69 -19.60 -9.45
CA TRP A 473 32.12 -20.88 -9.87
C TRP A 473 33.12 -22.03 -9.75
N ALA A 474 34.26 -21.83 -9.07
CA ALA A 474 35.31 -22.83 -8.98
C ALA A 474 34.85 -24.12 -8.28
N MET A 475 34.71 -25.18 -9.07
CA MET A 475 34.47 -26.55 -8.62
C MET A 475 35.81 -27.30 -8.48
N PRO A 476 35.99 -28.16 -7.47
CA PRO A 476 37.18 -29.00 -7.36
C PRO A 476 37.25 -29.93 -8.58
N ARG A 477 38.45 -30.05 -9.16
CA ARG A 477 38.69 -31.07 -10.18
C ARG A 477 38.47 -32.45 -9.54
N PRO A 478 37.79 -33.40 -10.20
CA PRO A 478 37.86 -34.78 -9.77
C PRO A 478 39.34 -35.15 -9.73
N VAL A 479 39.80 -35.61 -8.56
CA VAL A 479 41.16 -36.13 -8.40
C VAL A 479 41.24 -37.31 -9.36
N THR A 480 41.90 -37.12 -10.50
CA THR A 480 42.33 -38.23 -11.34
C THR A 480 43.31 -39.02 -10.49
N HIS A 481 42.83 -40.08 -9.85
CA HIS A 481 43.70 -41.15 -9.41
C HIS A 481 44.45 -41.61 -10.66
N ALA A 482 45.72 -41.21 -10.76
CA ALA A 482 46.64 -41.88 -11.65
C ALA A 482 46.61 -43.35 -11.22
N ALA A 483 46.00 -44.19 -12.07
CA ALA A 483 46.09 -45.63 -11.91
C ALA A 483 47.58 -46.02 -11.96
N PRO A 484 48.02 -46.97 -11.12
CA PRO A 484 49.42 -47.38 -11.02
C PRO A 484 49.98 -47.95 -12.33
#